data_AF-A0AAD9CTA2-F1
#
_entry.id   AF-A0AAD9CTA2-F1
#
_cell.length_a   1.000
_cell.length_b   1.000
_cell.length_c   1.000
_cell.angle_alpha   90.00
_cell.angle_beta   90.00
_cell.angle_gamma   90.00
#
_symmetry.space_group_name_H-M   'P 1'
#
loop_
_entity.id
_entity.type
_entity.pdbx_description
1 polymer ?
#
loop_
_entity_poly.entity_id
_entity_poly.type
_entity_poly.pdbx_seq_one_letter_code
_entity_poly.pdbx_strand_id
1 'polypeptide(L)'
;MLESCVKLCITSSSHHLITSSPHHLITSSPHHLHISSPHHLITSSSHIITSSPHHLITSSPHHLITSSPHHLIISSPHHLITSSLITSSSHTHHLIISSPHHLITSSPHHLITSSLTPHHLIISSPHHLITSSPHLITSSLTPHHLIISSPHHLITFTSHHLITSSSHHLIISSPHHLITSSPHHLITSSPHHLITSSPHHLITHHLNLITSSSHHLITSSPHHLIISSSHHHGLKKDQ
;
A
#
# COMPACT_ATOMS: atom_id res chain seq x y z
N MET A 1 -9.75 42.31 -11.71
CA MET A 1 -8.35 41.98 -11.45
C MET A 1 -7.90 42.68 -10.18
N LEU A 2 -7.96 41.97 -9.05
CA LEU A 2 -7.15 42.28 -7.86
C LEU A 2 -6.80 40.90 -7.29
N GLU A 3 -5.73 40.29 -7.78
CA GLU A 3 -5.08 39.18 -7.08
C GLU A 3 -4.49 39.76 -5.80
N SER A 4 -5.30 39.86 -4.74
CA SER A 4 -4.75 40.03 -3.41
C SER A 4 -3.93 38.77 -3.11
N CYS A 5 -2.61 38.90 -3.21
CA CYS A 5 -1.67 37.94 -2.67
C CYS A 5 -1.96 37.79 -1.16
N VAL A 6 -2.80 36.82 -0.82
CA VAL A 6 -3.08 36.44 0.56
C VAL A 6 -1.82 35.72 1.06
N LYS A 7 -0.88 36.53 1.56
CA LYS A 7 0.44 36.08 1.99
C LYS A 7 0.35 35.10 3.15
N LEU A 8 -0.63 35.29 4.03
CA LEU A 8 -1.04 34.37 5.09
C LEU A 8 -2.49 34.65 5.45
N CYS A 9 -3.35 33.64 5.40
CA CYS A 9 -4.71 33.70 5.92
C CYS A 9 -4.85 32.75 7.10
N ILE A 10 -5.32 33.30 8.22
CA ILE A 10 -5.68 32.56 9.41
C ILE A 10 -7.17 32.78 9.62
N THR A 11 -7.95 31.71 9.51
CA THR A 11 -9.41 31.75 9.75
C THR A 11 -9.78 30.71 10.78
N SER A 12 -10.66 31.09 11.69
CA SER A 12 -11.30 30.19 12.65
C SER A 12 -12.80 30.20 12.41
N SER A 13 -13.45 29.06 12.61
CA SER A 13 -14.92 28.95 12.74
C SER A 13 -15.73 29.54 11.59
N SER A 14 -15.66 28.91 10.42
CA SER A 14 -16.61 29.12 9.32
C SER A 14 -17.33 27.81 9.02
N HIS A 15 -18.64 27.82 8.77
CA HIS A 15 -19.34 26.57 8.41
C HIS A 15 -18.85 26.05 7.05
N HIS A 16 -18.59 26.97 6.12
CA HIS A 16 -18.01 26.71 4.80
C HIS A 16 -16.87 27.70 4.53
N LEU A 17 -15.72 27.19 4.09
CA LEU A 17 -14.62 28.00 3.57
C LEU A 17 -14.35 27.63 2.11
N ILE A 18 -14.42 28.61 1.22
CA ILE A 18 -14.08 28.46 -0.20
C ILE A 18 -13.03 29.51 -0.54
N THR A 19 -11.88 29.07 -1.06
CA THR A 19 -10.81 29.98 -1.48
C THR A 19 -9.95 29.38 -2.60
N SER A 20 -9.25 30.25 -3.32
CA SER A 20 -8.42 29.89 -4.47
C SER A 20 -7.03 30.52 -4.34
N SER A 21 -6.01 29.74 -4.64
CA SER A 21 -4.60 30.13 -4.69
C SER A 21 -4.06 30.87 -3.46
N PRO A 22 -4.39 30.48 -2.20
CA PRO A 22 -3.72 31.07 -1.05
C PRO A 22 -2.26 30.63 -1.00
N HIS A 23 -1.36 31.57 -0.68
CA HIS A 23 0.05 31.23 -0.54
C HIS A 23 0.29 30.41 0.75
N HIS A 24 -0.25 30.89 1.87
CA HIS A 24 -0.30 30.15 3.13
C HIS A 24 -1.70 30.26 3.73
N LEU A 25 -2.31 29.12 4.04
CA LEU A 25 -3.60 29.06 4.73
C LEU A 25 -3.51 28.13 5.92
N ILE A 26 -3.85 28.68 7.08
CA ILE A 26 -4.04 27.95 8.32
C ILE A 26 -5.50 28.13 8.72
N THR A 27 -6.26 27.05 8.82
CA THR A 27 -7.67 27.13 9.19
C THR A 27 -8.07 26.03 10.13
N SER A 28 -8.77 26.40 11.21
CA SER A 28 -9.24 25.48 12.23
C SER A 28 -10.76 25.42 12.26
N SER A 29 -11.26 24.19 12.35
CA SER A 29 -12.67 23.88 12.58
C SER A 29 -13.68 24.38 11.53
N PRO A 30 -13.40 24.44 10.20
CA PRO A 30 -14.49 24.49 9.25
C PRO A 30 -15.18 23.14 9.12
N HIS A 31 -16.51 23.11 9.00
CA HIS A 31 -17.22 21.86 8.70
C HIS A 31 -16.92 21.39 7.28
N HIS A 32 -16.92 22.32 6.32
CA HIS A 32 -16.59 22.06 4.92
C HIS A 32 -15.55 23.04 4.40
N LEU A 33 -14.51 22.52 3.75
CA LEU A 33 -13.43 23.29 3.17
C LEU A 33 -13.25 22.88 1.70
N HIS A 34 -13.31 23.87 0.80
CA HIS A 34 -13.04 23.70 -0.62
C HIS A 34 -11.95 24.68 -1.07
N ILE A 35 -10.79 24.16 -1.45
CA ILE A 35 -9.64 25.00 -1.82
C ILE A 35 -9.04 24.56 -3.16
N SER A 36 -8.66 25.52 -3.98
CA SER A 36 -7.88 25.28 -5.19
C SER A 36 -6.47 25.85 -5.07
N SER A 37 -5.48 25.07 -5.51
CA SER A 37 -4.07 25.43 -5.68
C SER A 37 -3.40 26.15 -4.49
N PRO A 38 -3.56 25.69 -3.23
CA PRO A 38 -2.85 26.31 -2.12
C PRO A 38 -1.37 25.93 -2.15
N HIS A 39 -0.47 26.88 -1.90
CA HIS A 39 0.95 26.51 -1.80
C HIS A 39 1.24 25.79 -0.48
N HIS A 40 0.72 26.28 0.64
CA HIS A 40 0.75 25.57 1.92
C HIS A 40 -0.62 25.63 2.61
N LEU A 41 -1.16 24.45 2.93
CA LEU A 41 -2.42 24.29 3.65
C LEU A 41 -2.22 23.47 4.92
N ILE A 42 -2.53 24.09 6.06
CA ILE A 42 -2.64 23.43 7.36
C ILE A 42 -4.09 23.55 7.82
N THR A 43 -4.77 22.43 8.03
CA THR A 43 -6.19 22.46 8.40
C THR A 43 -6.61 21.35 9.36
N SER A 44 -7.67 21.60 10.11
CA SER A 44 -8.44 20.60 10.85
C SER A 44 -9.93 20.78 10.52
N SER A 45 -10.40 20.07 9.50
CA SER A 45 -11.78 20.16 8.99
C SER A 45 -12.39 18.78 8.80
N SER A 46 -13.70 18.66 9.02
CA SER A 46 -14.42 17.39 8.86
C SER A 46 -14.48 16.93 7.40
N HIS A 47 -14.74 17.85 6.46
CA HIS A 47 -14.86 17.57 5.03
C HIS A 47 -13.95 18.47 4.21
N ILE A 48 -12.92 17.89 3.60
CA ILE A 48 -11.91 18.60 2.82
C ILE A 48 -11.97 18.16 1.36
N ILE A 49 -12.13 19.13 0.47
CA ILE A 49 -11.93 18.98 -0.96
C ILE A 49 -10.83 19.97 -1.36
N THR A 50 -9.71 19.47 -1.87
CA THR A 50 -8.63 20.33 -2.35
C THR A 50 -8.05 19.86 -3.67
N SER A 51 -7.56 20.80 -4.47
CA SER A 51 -6.92 20.51 -5.75
C SER A 51 -5.55 21.15 -5.83
N SER A 52 -4.59 20.37 -6.31
CA SER A 52 -3.20 20.78 -6.54
C SER A 52 -2.52 21.52 -5.38
N PRO A 53 -2.63 21.05 -4.11
CA PRO A 53 -1.85 21.66 -3.03
C PRO A 53 -0.36 21.30 -3.19
N HIS A 54 0.55 22.27 -2.98
CA HIS A 54 1.97 21.93 -2.95
C HIS A 54 2.31 21.16 -1.66
N HIS A 55 1.88 21.68 -0.51
CA HIS A 55 1.94 20.97 0.77
C HIS A 55 0.60 20.98 1.50
N LEU A 56 0.12 19.79 1.89
CA LEU A 56 -1.08 19.61 2.70
C LEU A 56 -0.75 18.88 4.00
N ILE A 57 -1.10 19.50 5.12
CA ILE A 57 -1.07 18.90 6.44
C ILE A 57 -2.48 18.98 7.03
N THR A 58 -3.06 17.85 7.40
CA THR A 58 -4.35 17.85 8.10
C THR A 58 -4.44 16.76 9.16
N SER A 59 -5.25 17.02 10.18
CA SER A 59 -5.55 16.07 11.25
C SER A 59 -7.03 15.72 11.29
N SER A 60 -7.32 14.45 11.51
CA SER A 60 -8.64 13.88 11.78
C SER A 60 -9.78 14.29 10.83
N PRO A 61 -9.58 14.36 9.49
CA PRO A 61 -10.70 14.60 8.60
C PRO A 61 -11.61 13.38 8.55
N HIS A 62 -12.93 13.60 8.53
CA HIS A 62 -13.89 12.52 8.29
C HIS A 62 -13.85 12.11 6.81
N HIS A 63 -13.82 13.08 5.90
CA HIS A 63 -13.63 12.85 4.48
C HIS A 63 -12.59 13.81 3.91
N LEU A 64 -11.60 13.26 3.22
CA LEU A 64 -10.63 14.03 2.45
C LEU A 64 -10.55 13.52 1.02
N ILE A 65 -10.77 14.43 0.09
CA ILE A 65 -10.56 14.24 -1.34
C ILE A 65 -9.53 15.28 -1.77
N THR A 66 -8.41 14.82 -2.32
CA THR A 66 -7.38 15.72 -2.84
C THR A 66 -6.84 15.22 -4.17
N SER A 67 -6.69 16.14 -5.12
CA SER A 67 -6.13 15.82 -6.43
C SER A 67 -4.74 16.44 -6.56
N SER A 68 -3.78 15.65 -7.05
CA SER A 68 -2.43 16.10 -7.39
C SER A 68 -1.67 16.86 -6.27
N PRO A 69 -1.71 16.45 -4.99
CA PRO A 69 -0.76 16.98 -4.01
C PRO A 69 0.68 16.57 -4.34
N HIS A 70 1.63 17.49 -4.16
CA HIS A 70 3.05 17.13 -4.17
C HIS A 70 3.45 16.42 -2.86
N HIS A 71 3.10 17.02 -1.72
CA HIS A 71 3.35 16.44 -0.40
C HIS A 71 2.10 16.45 0.46
N LEU A 72 1.78 15.30 1.05
CA LEU A 72 0.60 15.10 1.88
C LEU A 72 0.96 14.35 3.15
N ILE A 73 0.63 14.96 4.30
CA ILE A 73 0.79 14.38 5.63
C ILE A 73 -0.57 14.44 6.33
N ILE A 74 -1.11 13.27 6.65
CA ILE A 74 -2.46 13.16 7.21
C ILE A 74 -2.43 12.26 8.44
N SER A 75 -3.03 12.73 9.52
CA SER A 75 -3.20 11.95 10.75
C SER A 75 -4.66 11.53 10.92
N SER A 76 -4.90 10.24 11.14
CA SER A 76 -6.20 9.66 11.49
C SER A 76 -7.40 10.06 10.59
N PRO A 77 -7.31 9.99 9.25
CA PRO A 77 -8.47 10.22 8.40
C PRO A 77 -9.44 9.03 8.45
N HIS A 78 -10.75 9.28 8.42
CA HIS A 78 -11.71 8.19 8.28
C HIS A 78 -11.78 7.69 6.83
N HIS A 79 -11.98 8.59 5.87
CA HIS A 79 -11.94 8.30 4.44
C HIS A 79 -10.97 9.22 3.70
N LEU A 80 -10.04 8.64 2.95
CA LEU A 80 -9.05 9.35 2.15
C LEU A 80 -9.05 8.87 0.70
N ILE A 81 -9.20 9.81 -0.23
CA ILE A 81 -9.03 9.60 -1.67
C ILE A 81 -8.01 10.63 -2.18
N THR A 82 -6.92 10.14 -2.79
CA THR A 82 -5.87 11.04 -3.32
C THR A 82 -5.19 10.52 -4.58
N SER A 83 -4.70 11.46 -5.39
CA SER A 83 -3.74 11.22 -6.48
C SER A 83 -2.42 11.92 -6.18
N SER A 84 -1.55 11.32 -5.38
CA SER A 84 -0.40 12.00 -4.75
C SER A 84 0.96 11.55 -5.26
N LEU A 85 1.94 12.44 -5.25
CA LEU A 85 3.35 12.04 -5.43
C LEU A 85 3.90 11.38 -4.14
N ILE A 86 3.78 12.05 -2.99
CA ILE A 86 4.32 11.61 -1.70
C ILE A 86 3.24 11.72 -0.62
N THR A 87 2.91 10.59 0.02
CA THR A 87 1.85 10.50 1.04
C THR A 87 2.35 9.77 2.29
N SER A 88 2.10 10.39 3.44
CA SER A 88 2.22 9.78 4.76
C SER A 88 0.87 9.81 5.47
N SER A 89 0.38 8.66 5.92
CA SER A 89 -0.89 8.54 6.64
C SER A 89 -0.83 7.56 7.80
N SER A 90 -1.63 7.76 8.84
CA SER A 90 -1.74 6.84 9.97
C SER A 90 -3.18 6.62 10.40
N HIS A 91 -3.50 5.42 10.90
CA HIS A 91 -4.80 5.05 11.49
C HIS A 91 -6.00 5.38 10.58
N THR A 92 -5.95 4.92 9.34
CA THR A 92 -6.98 5.20 8.33
C THR A 92 -8.02 4.10 8.26
N HIS A 93 -9.32 4.42 8.19
CA HIS A 93 -10.31 3.37 7.94
C HIS A 93 -10.31 2.93 6.47
N HIS A 94 -10.54 3.87 5.56
CA HIS A 94 -10.52 3.60 4.12
C HIS A 94 -9.59 4.56 3.39
N LEU A 95 -8.67 3.99 2.62
CA LEU A 95 -7.68 4.74 1.89
C LEU A 95 -7.60 4.23 0.45
N ILE A 96 -7.76 5.16 -0.49
CA ILE A 96 -7.64 4.94 -1.93
C ILE A 96 -6.60 5.93 -2.47
N ILE A 97 -5.47 5.41 -2.96
CA ILE A 97 -4.44 6.24 -3.61
C ILE A 97 -4.21 5.79 -5.05
N SER A 98 -4.15 6.77 -5.95
CA SER A 98 -3.68 6.59 -7.32
C SER A 98 -2.30 7.23 -7.51
N SER A 99 -1.43 6.54 -8.24
CA SER A 99 -0.09 6.97 -8.63
C SER A 99 0.85 7.48 -7.50
N PRO A 100 0.95 6.79 -6.34
CA PRO A 100 1.87 7.18 -5.25
C PRO A 100 3.35 6.88 -5.50
N HIS A 101 4.21 7.86 -5.76
CA HIS A 101 5.67 7.60 -5.83
C HIS A 101 6.26 7.06 -4.53
N HIS A 102 5.90 7.67 -3.40
CA HIS A 102 6.25 7.18 -2.07
C HIS A 102 5.03 7.19 -1.15
N LEU A 103 4.69 6.01 -0.62
CA LEU A 103 3.64 5.85 0.38
C LEU A 103 4.21 5.24 1.65
N ILE A 104 4.00 5.94 2.76
CA ILE A 104 4.22 5.41 4.10
C ILE A 104 2.88 5.42 4.83
N THR A 105 2.39 4.26 5.23
CA THR A 105 1.12 4.18 5.97
C THR A 105 1.14 3.15 7.07
N SER A 106 0.51 3.48 8.19
CA SER A 106 0.35 2.59 9.34
C SER A 106 -1.12 2.31 9.64
N SER A 107 -1.40 1.04 9.91
CA SER A 107 -2.69 0.53 10.38
C SER A 107 -3.91 0.92 9.52
N PRO A 108 -3.88 0.83 8.17
CA PRO A 108 -5.08 1.02 7.39
C PRO A 108 -6.03 -0.19 7.54
N HIS A 109 -7.33 0.05 7.73
CA HIS A 109 -8.31 -1.04 7.67
C HIS A 109 -8.46 -1.55 6.22
N HIS A 110 -8.67 -0.64 5.28
CA HIS A 110 -8.73 -0.94 3.85
C HIS A 110 -7.83 0.00 3.05
N LEU A 111 -6.87 -0.58 2.33
CA LEU A 111 -5.91 0.13 1.49
C LEU A 111 -6.03 -0.39 0.05
N ILE A 112 -6.38 0.51 -0.88
CA ILE A 112 -6.35 0.25 -2.32
C ILE A 112 -5.35 1.20 -2.96
N THR A 113 -4.36 0.65 -3.65
CA THR A 113 -3.40 1.44 -4.42
C THR A 113 -3.29 0.94 -5.86
N SER A 114 -3.19 1.88 -6.80
CA SER A 114 -2.96 1.56 -8.21
C SER A 114 -1.97 2.54 -8.83
N SER A 115 -1.10 2.05 -9.71
CA SER A 115 -0.11 2.89 -10.37
C SER A 115 0.32 2.39 -11.74
N LEU A 116 0.77 3.35 -12.56
CA LEU A 116 1.43 3.17 -13.85
C LEU A 116 2.94 3.52 -13.83
N THR A 117 3.51 3.95 -12.70
CA THR A 117 4.91 4.44 -12.58
C THR A 117 5.64 3.82 -11.37
N PRO A 118 6.99 3.83 -11.31
CA PRO A 118 7.72 3.14 -10.24
C PRO A 118 7.50 3.78 -8.86
N HIS A 119 7.18 2.93 -7.89
CA HIS A 119 6.72 3.31 -6.55
C HIS A 119 7.30 2.46 -5.42
N HIS A 120 7.54 3.10 -4.28
CA HIS A 120 7.94 2.45 -3.03
C HIS A 120 6.83 2.57 -1.99
N LEU A 121 6.31 1.42 -1.52
CA LEU A 121 5.27 1.34 -0.49
C LEU A 121 5.85 0.73 0.78
N ILE A 122 5.75 1.46 1.89
CA ILE A 122 6.02 0.98 3.24
C ILE A 122 4.69 0.98 3.99
N ILE A 123 4.20 -0.22 4.29
CA ILE A 123 2.87 -0.41 4.87
C ILE A 123 3.03 -1.22 6.15
N SER A 124 2.51 -0.73 7.27
CA SER A 124 2.54 -1.46 8.54
C SER A 124 1.13 -1.85 8.95
N SER A 125 0.93 -3.13 9.30
CA SER A 125 -0.32 -3.69 9.83
C SER A 125 -1.61 -3.37 9.04
N PRO A 126 -1.68 -3.55 7.70
CA PRO A 126 -2.92 -3.36 6.97
C PRO A 126 -3.88 -4.54 7.23
N HIS A 127 -5.17 -4.28 7.48
CA HIS A 127 -6.16 -5.38 7.52
C HIS A 127 -6.40 -5.94 6.11
N HIS A 128 -6.71 -5.08 5.14
CA HIS A 128 -6.89 -5.42 3.74
C HIS A 128 -6.04 -4.53 2.84
N LEU A 129 -5.19 -5.14 2.01
CA LEU A 129 -4.41 -4.45 0.98
C LEU A 129 -4.74 -5.02 -0.41
N ILE A 130 -5.08 -4.13 -1.33
CA ILE A 130 -5.13 -4.43 -2.76
C ILE A 130 -4.18 -3.46 -3.47
N THR A 131 -3.24 -4.00 -4.22
CA THR A 131 -2.26 -3.19 -4.95
C THR A 131 -1.86 -3.80 -6.29
N SER A 132 -1.53 -2.93 -7.24
CA SER A 132 -1.13 -3.30 -8.60
C SER A 132 0.12 -2.53 -9.04
N SER A 133 1.02 -3.26 -9.71
CA SER A 133 2.26 -2.76 -10.31
C SER A 133 3.21 -1.97 -9.38
N PRO A 134 3.40 -2.37 -8.11
CA PRO A 134 4.37 -1.70 -7.25
C PRO A 134 5.80 -2.11 -7.65
N HIS A 135 6.76 -1.17 -7.60
CA HIS A 135 8.16 -1.55 -7.76
C HIS A 135 8.67 -2.25 -6.49
N LEU A 136 8.36 -1.69 -5.32
CA LEU A 136 8.78 -2.25 -4.04
C LEU A 136 7.67 -2.13 -3.02
N ILE A 137 7.34 -3.25 -2.38
CA ILE A 137 6.48 -3.30 -1.20
C ILE A 137 7.24 -3.93 -0.05
N THR A 138 7.29 -3.19 1.05
CA THR A 138 7.64 -3.73 2.36
C THR A 138 6.41 -3.65 3.24
N SER A 139 5.86 -4.81 3.62
CA SER A 139 4.76 -4.89 4.58
C SER A 139 5.26 -5.51 5.89
N SER A 140 5.20 -4.76 6.98
CA SER A 140 5.58 -5.24 8.31
C SER A 140 4.32 -5.48 9.17
N LEU A 141 4.32 -6.62 9.88
CA LEU A 141 3.35 -7.04 10.89
C LEU A 141 1.93 -7.38 10.37
N THR A 142 1.51 -8.58 10.80
CA THR A 142 0.23 -9.28 10.61
C THR A 142 -0.83 -8.65 9.70
N PRO A 143 -0.62 -8.63 8.38
CA PRO A 143 -1.70 -8.31 7.48
C PRO A 143 -2.69 -9.48 7.40
N HIS A 144 -3.99 -9.20 7.41
CA HIS A 144 -4.99 -10.26 7.29
C HIS A 144 -5.15 -10.73 5.85
N HIS A 145 -5.40 -9.80 4.91
CA HIS A 145 -5.61 -10.14 3.50
C HIS A 145 -4.81 -9.22 2.58
N LEU A 146 -3.95 -9.82 1.75
CA LEU A 146 -3.15 -9.13 0.75
C LEU A 146 -3.46 -9.68 -0.65
N ILE A 147 -3.79 -8.80 -1.59
CA ILE A 147 -3.90 -9.09 -3.03
C ILE A 147 -2.96 -8.15 -3.77
N ILE A 148 -1.91 -8.71 -4.38
CA ILE A 148 -0.81 -7.95 -4.97
C ILE A 148 -0.55 -8.46 -6.39
N SER A 149 -0.72 -7.58 -7.39
CA SER A 149 -0.51 -7.93 -8.80
C SER A 149 0.76 -7.26 -9.34
N SER A 150 1.59 -8.04 -10.03
CA SER A 150 2.81 -7.58 -10.72
C SER A 150 3.83 -6.80 -9.87
N PRO A 151 4.16 -7.21 -8.63
CA PRO A 151 5.22 -6.55 -7.87
C PRO A 151 6.60 -6.89 -8.45
N HIS A 152 7.51 -5.92 -8.53
CA HIS A 152 8.91 -6.22 -8.85
C HIS A 152 9.62 -6.84 -7.64
N HIS A 153 9.49 -6.22 -6.46
CA HIS A 153 9.96 -6.78 -5.19
C HIS A 153 8.87 -6.71 -4.12
N LEU A 154 8.58 -7.85 -3.50
CA LEU A 154 7.67 -7.94 -2.36
C LEU A 154 8.36 -8.63 -1.18
N ILE A 155 8.36 -7.95 -0.04
CA ILE A 155 8.78 -8.49 1.26
C ILE A 155 7.60 -8.40 2.22
N THR A 156 7.16 -9.55 2.73
CA THR A 156 6.03 -9.63 3.67
C THR A 156 6.29 -10.62 4.78
N PHE A 157 5.85 -10.27 5.99
CA PHE A 157 5.93 -11.12 7.17
C PHE A 157 4.52 -11.40 7.72
N THR A 158 4.29 -12.63 8.15
CA THR A 158 3.15 -13.08 8.97
C THR A 158 1.76 -12.70 8.44
N SER A 159 1.46 -13.04 7.18
CA SER A 159 0.12 -12.80 6.60
C SER A 159 -0.86 -13.96 6.82
N HIS A 160 -2.16 -13.70 6.99
CA HIS A 160 -3.16 -14.78 7.00
C HIS A 160 -3.46 -15.28 5.58
N HIS A 161 -3.80 -14.39 4.66
CA HIS A 161 -4.03 -14.73 3.26
C HIS A 161 -3.26 -13.81 2.34
N LEU A 162 -2.39 -14.39 1.51
CA LEU A 162 -1.59 -13.67 0.52
C LEU A 162 -1.83 -14.27 -0.87
N ILE A 163 -2.32 -13.43 -1.78
CA ILE A 163 -2.48 -13.74 -3.20
C ILE A 163 -1.56 -12.84 -4.00
N THR A 164 -0.67 -13.44 -4.79
CA THR A 164 0.23 -12.73 -5.72
C THR A 164 0.19 -13.27 -7.14
N SER A 165 0.48 -12.42 -8.12
CA SER A 165 0.65 -12.86 -9.51
C SER A 165 1.74 -12.08 -10.21
N SER A 166 2.46 -12.74 -11.13
CA SER A 166 3.44 -12.13 -12.05
C SER A 166 4.54 -11.32 -11.35
N SER A 167 5.06 -11.85 -10.25
CA SER A 167 6.06 -11.18 -9.40
C SER A 167 7.50 -11.49 -9.86
N HIS A 168 8.42 -10.53 -9.78
CA HIS A 168 9.84 -10.83 -10.04
C HIS A 168 10.51 -11.47 -8.82
N HIS A 169 10.47 -10.82 -7.65
CA HIS A 169 11.04 -11.36 -6.42
C HIS A 169 10.07 -11.31 -5.25
N LEU A 170 9.81 -12.47 -4.65
CA LEU A 170 8.97 -12.67 -3.47
C LEU A 170 9.80 -13.24 -2.32
N ILE A 171 9.78 -12.55 -1.18
CA ILE A 171 10.32 -13.04 0.09
C ILE A 171 9.20 -12.99 1.14
N ILE A 172 8.72 -14.17 1.55
CA ILE A 172 7.51 -14.29 2.37
C ILE A 172 7.77 -15.19 3.57
N SER A 173 7.64 -14.64 4.79
CA SER A 173 7.82 -15.41 6.02
C SER A 173 6.50 -15.69 6.73
N SER A 174 6.28 -16.95 7.12
CA SER A 174 5.14 -17.45 7.92
C SER A 174 3.74 -17.04 7.43
N PRO A 175 3.39 -17.19 6.14
CA PRO A 175 2.02 -16.95 5.70
C PRO A 175 1.10 -18.13 6.06
N HIS A 176 -0.13 -17.89 6.51
CA HIS A 176 -1.06 -19.00 6.76
C HIS A 176 -1.53 -19.62 5.44
N HIS A 177 -1.96 -18.80 4.48
CA HIS A 177 -2.28 -19.25 3.12
C HIS A 177 -1.57 -18.37 2.10
N LEU A 178 -0.73 -18.99 1.27
CA LEU A 178 -0.03 -18.35 0.17
C LEU A 178 -0.49 -18.96 -1.16
N ILE A 179 -1.10 -18.14 -2.02
CA ILE A 179 -1.42 -18.46 -3.40
C ILE A 179 -0.58 -17.54 -4.30
N THR A 180 0.17 -18.13 -5.23
CA THR A 180 1.00 -17.35 -6.14
C THR A 180 1.05 -17.96 -7.53
N SER A 181 1.16 -17.10 -8.54
CA SER A 181 1.25 -17.50 -9.94
C SER A 181 2.40 -16.77 -10.61
N SER A 182 3.15 -17.51 -11.43
CA SER A 182 4.26 -17.01 -12.25
C SER A 182 5.31 -16.16 -11.51
N PRO A 183 5.76 -16.50 -10.28
CA PRO A 183 6.88 -15.79 -9.68
C PRO A 183 8.21 -16.16 -10.35
N HIS A 184 9.07 -15.20 -10.64
CA HIS A 184 10.41 -15.51 -11.14
C HIS A 184 11.29 -16.07 -10.01
N HIS A 185 11.26 -15.46 -8.83
CA HIS A 185 11.93 -15.96 -7.63
C HIS A 185 10.96 -15.91 -6.45
N LEU A 186 10.72 -17.08 -5.82
CA LEU A 186 9.94 -17.21 -4.60
C LEU A 186 10.78 -17.88 -3.51
N ILE A 187 11.01 -17.14 -2.43
CA ILE A 187 11.57 -17.64 -1.18
C ILE A 187 10.48 -17.54 -0.12
N THR A 188 10.10 -18.67 0.47
CA THR A 188 9.15 -18.66 1.57
C THR A 188 9.52 -19.64 2.69
N SER A 189 9.27 -19.22 3.93
CA SER A 189 9.58 -20.02 5.12
C SER A 189 8.34 -20.22 5.96
N SER A 190 8.07 -21.48 6.32
CA SER A 190 6.99 -21.87 7.22
C SER A 190 5.56 -21.40 6.83
N PRO A 191 5.13 -21.46 5.55
CA PRO A 191 3.69 -21.39 5.30
C PRO A 191 2.88 -22.48 6.03
N HIS A 192 1.58 -22.29 6.26
CA HIS A 192 0.70 -23.43 6.57
C HIS A 192 0.22 -24.11 5.29
N HIS A 193 -0.16 -23.33 4.27
CA HIS A 193 -0.54 -23.81 2.96
C HIS A 193 0.09 -22.97 1.85
N LEU A 194 0.77 -23.63 0.90
CA LEU A 194 1.34 -23.02 -0.28
C LEU A 194 0.76 -23.65 -1.56
N ILE A 195 0.12 -22.81 -2.38
CA ILE A 195 -0.26 -23.13 -3.76
C ILE A 195 0.52 -22.21 -4.70
N THR A 196 1.31 -22.79 -5.58
CA THR A 196 2.12 -22.03 -6.54
C THR A 196 2.07 -22.64 -7.93
N SER A 197 2.02 -21.79 -8.95
CA SER A 197 2.02 -22.22 -10.35
C SER A 197 3.12 -21.51 -11.12
N SER A 198 3.85 -22.27 -11.93
CA SER A 198 4.87 -21.74 -12.84
C SER A 198 6.01 -20.92 -12.19
N PRO A 199 6.56 -21.30 -11.01
CA PRO A 199 7.72 -20.60 -10.48
C PRO A 199 9.00 -20.94 -11.28
N HIS A 200 9.81 -19.94 -11.63
CA HIS A 200 11.14 -20.22 -12.18
C HIS A 200 12.09 -20.75 -11.09
N HIS A 201 12.17 -20.07 -9.95
CA HIS A 201 12.91 -20.54 -8.77
C HIS A 201 12.03 -20.53 -7.53
N LEU A 202 11.92 -21.69 -6.88
CA LEU A 202 11.18 -21.88 -5.62
C LEU A 202 12.10 -22.47 -4.55
N ILE A 203 12.26 -21.73 -3.45
CA ILE A 203 12.90 -22.18 -2.22
C ILE A 203 11.86 -22.14 -1.11
N THR A 204 11.61 -23.28 -0.48
CA THR A 204 10.59 -23.37 0.57
C THR A 204 10.91 -24.35 1.69
N HIS A 205 10.50 -24.03 2.92
CA HIS A 205 10.79 -24.82 4.13
C HIS A 205 9.50 -25.12 4.93
N HIS A 206 9.31 -26.38 5.35
CA HIS A 206 8.32 -26.88 6.33
C HIS A 206 6.83 -26.75 5.95
N LEU A 207 6.19 -27.75 5.27
CA LEU A 207 4.90 -27.49 4.59
C LEU A 207 3.91 -28.59 4.19
N ASN A 208 2.67 -28.13 3.90
CA ASN A 208 1.79 -28.61 2.82
C ASN A 208 1.97 -27.78 1.53
N LEU A 209 2.53 -28.38 0.47
CA LEU A 209 2.84 -27.74 -0.83
C LEU A 209 2.07 -28.37 -1.98
N ILE A 210 1.41 -27.53 -2.78
CA ILE A 210 0.91 -27.87 -4.12
C ILE A 210 1.63 -26.97 -5.13
N THR A 211 2.38 -27.57 -6.06
CA THR A 211 3.07 -26.84 -7.12
C THR A 211 2.88 -27.48 -8.49
N SER A 212 2.64 -26.66 -9.50
CA SER A 212 2.63 -27.07 -10.90
C SER A 212 3.74 -26.35 -11.66
N SER A 213 4.44 -27.08 -12.53
CA SER A 213 5.41 -26.55 -13.50
C SER A 213 6.50 -25.65 -12.93
N SER A 214 7.41 -26.20 -12.12
CA SER A 214 8.59 -25.47 -11.63
C SER A 214 9.86 -25.76 -12.44
N HIS A 215 10.73 -24.76 -12.63
CA HIS A 215 12.05 -25.01 -13.23
C HIS A 215 13.05 -25.50 -12.18
N HIS A 216 13.24 -24.73 -11.10
CA HIS A 216 14.11 -25.09 -9.99
C HIS A 216 13.33 -25.11 -8.67
N LEU A 217 13.27 -26.28 -8.04
CA LEU A 217 12.61 -26.50 -6.75
C LEU A 217 13.60 -27.00 -5.69
N ILE A 218 13.71 -26.25 -4.60
CA ILE A 218 14.40 -26.66 -3.37
C ILE A 218 13.36 -26.67 -2.25
N THR A 219 13.18 -27.82 -1.63
CA THR A 219 12.29 -27.98 -0.47
C THR A 219 12.91 -28.83 0.62
N SER A 220 12.65 -28.46 1.87
CA SER A 220 13.01 -29.25 3.06
C SER A 220 11.78 -29.46 3.96
N SER A 221 11.73 -30.63 4.58
CA SER A 221 10.72 -31.04 5.57
C SER A 221 9.24 -30.87 5.15
N PRO A 222 8.80 -31.37 3.98
CA PRO A 222 7.38 -31.34 3.62
C PRO A 222 6.59 -32.42 4.40
N HIS A 223 5.40 -32.05 4.89
CA HIS A 223 4.38 -32.97 5.40
C HIS A 223 3.54 -33.56 4.25
N HIS A 224 3.02 -32.69 3.37
CA HIS A 224 2.29 -33.09 2.16
C HIS A 224 2.83 -32.35 0.93
N LEU A 225 3.13 -33.09 -0.13
CA LEU A 225 3.77 -32.57 -1.35
C LEU A 225 3.05 -33.11 -2.59
N ILE A 226 2.51 -32.21 -3.42
CA ILE A 226 1.98 -32.53 -4.75
C ILE A 226 2.73 -31.71 -5.79
N ILE A 227 3.41 -32.39 -6.72
CA ILE A 227 4.16 -31.78 -7.82
C ILE A 227 3.62 -32.34 -9.14
N SER A 228 3.08 -31.47 -10.00
CA SER A 228 2.57 -31.88 -11.32
C SER A 228 3.67 -32.02 -12.37
N SER A 229 4.73 -31.19 -12.30
CA SER A 229 5.89 -31.21 -13.21
C SER A 229 7.04 -30.34 -12.68
N SER A 230 8.28 -30.82 -12.78
CA SER A 230 9.50 -30.07 -12.45
C SER A 230 10.70 -30.48 -13.31
N HIS A 231 11.57 -29.51 -13.66
CA HIS A 231 12.78 -29.79 -14.48
C HIS A 231 14.02 -30.10 -13.62
N HIS A 232 14.17 -29.44 -12.46
CA HIS A 232 15.23 -29.73 -11.49
C HIS A 232 14.68 -29.73 -10.05
N HIS A 233 14.86 -30.85 -9.35
CA HIS A 233 14.35 -31.08 -8.00
C HIS A 233 15.45 -31.51 -7.04
N GLY A 234 15.70 -30.72 -5.99
CA GLY A 234 16.63 -31.04 -4.90
C GLY A 234 15.88 -31.21 -3.58
N LEU A 235 15.83 -32.45 -3.07
CA LEU A 235 15.31 -32.77 -1.73
C LEU A 235 16.46 -32.93 -0.76
N LYS A 236 16.51 -32.10 0.29
CA LYS A 236 17.41 -32.31 1.42
C LYS A 236 16.62 -32.94 2.56
N LYS A 237 16.90 -34.22 2.84
CA LYS A 237 16.40 -34.89 4.04
C LYS A 237 17.37 -34.56 5.17
N ASP A 238 16.89 -33.90 6.21
CA ASP A 238 17.69 -33.72 7.41
C ASP A 238 17.81 -35.08 8.13
N GLN A 239 19.05 -35.49 8.41
CA GLN A 239 19.41 -36.65 9.24
C GLN A 239 19.30 -36.28 10.72
#